data_AF-A0A2B7XCC0-F1
#
_entry.id   AF-A0A2B7XCC0-F1
#
_cell.length_a   1.000
_cell.length_b   1.000
_cell.length_c   1.000
_cell.angle_alpha   90.00
_cell.angle_beta   90.00
_cell.angle_gamma   90.00
#
_symmetry.space_group_name_H-M   'P 1'
#
loop_
_entity.id
_entity.type
_entity.pdbx_description
1 polymer ?
#
loop_
_entity_poly.entity_id
_entity_poly.type
_entity_poly.pdbx_seq_one_letter_code
_entity_poly.pdbx_strand_id
1 'polypeptide(L)'
;MFHHVVTINRGSGTKLAVFLALTVTLSLATWAHIRLGDSALHQVVFGVMVVTVGYRTVKLLGKLISDKRMGSKLRQLVRIGHITLLAAYGLWLIDVFACPSLRAVRHAIGLPFAWLFELHGWWHILTAIGVYIAMVVGEFLHEVNRGQVLEPEDGYLDILKGPNLREKQSGGKGRELKTD
;
A
#
# COMPACT_ATOMS: atom_id res chain seq x y z
N MET A 1 6.36 3.71 -6.15
CA MET A 1 6.45 3.32 -4.73
C MET A 1 7.43 2.15 -4.47
N PHE A 2 7.27 0.98 -5.10
CA PHE A 2 8.12 -0.20 -4.85
C PHE A 2 9.63 0.05 -5.06
N HIS A 3 10.00 0.67 -6.19
CA HIS A 3 11.39 1.04 -6.49
C HIS A 3 11.99 1.96 -5.40
N HIS A 4 11.22 2.95 -4.94
CA HIS A 4 11.65 3.88 -3.89
C HIS A 4 11.86 3.17 -2.53
N VAL A 5 10.93 2.29 -2.14
CA VAL A 5 11.02 1.50 -0.90
C VAL A 5 12.22 0.54 -0.92
N VAL A 6 12.52 -0.06 -2.07
CA VAL A 6 13.63 -1.01 -2.23
C VAL A 6 14.99 -0.30 -2.34
N THR A 7 15.02 0.95 -2.78
CA THR A 7 16.26 1.71 -3.04
C THR A 7 16.58 2.78 -1.99
N ILE A 8 15.76 2.91 -0.95
CA ILE A 8 16.07 3.74 0.22
C ILE A 8 17.44 3.31 0.76
N ASN A 9 18.35 4.29 0.84
CA ASN A 9 19.75 4.12 1.30
C ASN A 9 20.72 3.38 0.36
N ARG A 10 20.47 3.34 -0.96
CA ARG A 10 21.41 2.79 -1.96
C ARG A 10 21.86 3.83 -3.00
N GLY A 11 23.08 3.67 -3.51
CA GLY A 11 23.70 4.57 -4.50
C GLY A 11 22.94 4.66 -5.83
N SER A 12 23.14 5.75 -6.58
CA SER A 12 22.42 6.07 -7.82
C SER A 12 22.49 4.96 -8.89
N GLY A 13 23.63 4.27 -9.00
CA GLY A 13 23.77 3.12 -9.91
C GLY A 13 22.90 1.92 -9.54
N THR A 14 22.71 1.64 -8.25
CA THR A 14 21.82 0.56 -7.80
C THR A 14 20.35 0.91 -7.96
N LYS A 15 19.99 2.20 -7.85
CA LYS A 15 18.65 2.69 -8.20
C LYS A 15 18.34 2.42 -9.66
N LEU A 16 19.26 2.77 -10.56
CA LEU A 16 19.09 2.56 -12.00
C LEU A 16 19.04 1.06 -12.34
N ALA A 17 19.93 0.25 -11.75
CA ALA A 17 19.94 -1.20 -11.97
C ALA A 17 18.67 -1.90 -11.49
N VAL A 18 18.15 -1.54 -10.30
CA VAL A 18 16.87 -2.09 -9.79
C VAL A 18 15.69 -1.65 -10.65
N PHE A 19 15.70 -0.40 -11.15
CA PHE A 19 14.67 0.08 -12.07
C PHE A 19 14.68 -0.71 -13.39
N LEU A 20 15.85 -0.83 -14.01
CA LEU A 20 16.01 -1.58 -15.27
C LEU A 20 15.65 -3.05 -15.09
N ALA A 21 16.10 -3.70 -14.02
CA ALA A 21 15.77 -5.08 -13.73
C ALA A 21 14.25 -5.28 -13.54
N LEU A 22 13.59 -4.41 -12.78
CA LEU A 22 12.13 -4.46 -12.60
C LEU A 22 11.39 -4.29 -13.92
N THR A 23 11.77 -3.30 -14.72
CA THR A 23 11.13 -3.01 -16.02
C THR A 23 11.31 -4.18 -16.99
N VAL A 24 12.51 -4.77 -17.05
CA VAL A 24 12.80 -5.94 -17.90
C VAL A 24 12.00 -7.15 -17.42
N THR A 25 12.02 -7.47 -16.13
CA THR A 25 11.28 -8.62 -15.58
C THR A 25 9.77 -8.48 -15.81
N LEU A 26 9.19 -7.30 -15.56
CA LEU A 26 7.75 -7.06 -15.77
C LEU A 26 7.36 -7.10 -17.25
N SER A 27 8.20 -6.55 -18.13
CA SER A 27 7.98 -6.62 -19.58
C SER A 27 8.05 -8.06 -20.08
N LEU A 28 9.02 -8.85 -19.60
CA LEU A 28 9.18 -10.26 -19.98
C LEU A 28 8.02 -11.12 -19.47
N ALA A 29 7.57 -10.89 -18.24
CA ALA A 29 6.41 -11.56 -17.66
C ALA A 29 5.13 -11.23 -18.44
N THR A 30 4.96 -9.97 -18.86
CA THR A 30 3.81 -9.53 -19.68
C THR A 30 3.83 -10.17 -21.07
N TRP A 31 5.00 -10.18 -21.72
CA TRP A 31 5.18 -10.83 -23.01
C TRP A 31 4.92 -12.35 -22.95
N ALA A 32 5.46 -13.03 -21.92
CA ALA A 32 5.21 -14.45 -21.69
C ALA A 32 3.72 -14.71 -21.42
N HIS A 33 3.05 -13.86 -20.66
CA HIS A 33 1.62 -13.97 -20.40
C HIS A 33 0.78 -13.87 -21.68
N ILE A 34 1.09 -12.92 -22.57
CA ILE A 34 0.42 -12.78 -23.88
C ILE A 34 0.65 -14.02 -24.76
N ARG A 35 1.84 -14.65 -24.67
CA ARG A 35 2.18 -15.83 -25.46
C ARG A 35 1.59 -17.13 -24.95
N LEU A 36 1.52 -17.33 -23.64
CA LEU A 36 1.02 -18.57 -23.03
C LEU A 36 -0.51 -18.56 -22.85
N GLY A 37 -1.16 -17.39 -22.86
CA GLY A 37 -2.61 -17.27 -22.71
C GLY A 37 -3.15 -17.65 -21.32
N ASP A 38 -2.27 -18.05 -20.40
CA ASP A 38 -2.62 -18.48 -19.04
C ASP A 38 -2.34 -17.35 -18.03
N SER A 39 -3.38 -16.94 -17.29
CA SER A 39 -3.30 -15.91 -16.24
C SER A 39 -2.61 -16.37 -14.96
N ALA A 40 -2.33 -17.67 -14.78
CA ALA A 40 -1.68 -18.23 -13.60
C ALA A 40 -0.38 -17.49 -13.21
N LEU A 41 0.47 -17.18 -14.20
CA LEU A 41 1.74 -16.47 -13.97
C LEU A 41 1.52 -15.05 -13.43
N HIS A 42 0.53 -14.32 -13.94
CA HIS A 42 0.18 -12.99 -13.44
C HIS A 42 -0.29 -13.05 -11.98
N GLN A 43 -1.05 -14.09 -11.62
CA GLN A 43 -1.57 -14.28 -10.27
C GLN A 43 -0.46 -14.49 -9.23
N VAL A 44 0.53 -15.30 -9.59
CA VAL A 44 1.67 -15.60 -8.71
C VAL A 44 2.56 -14.37 -8.56
N VAL A 45 2.89 -13.68 -9.66
CA VAL A 45 3.73 -12.48 -9.62
C VAL A 45 3.09 -11.38 -8.79
N PHE A 46 1.78 -11.14 -8.96
CA PHE A 46 1.04 -10.16 -8.17
C PHE A 46 1.05 -10.51 -6.67
N GLY A 47 0.76 -11.76 -6.32
CA GLY A 47 0.78 -12.23 -4.93
C GLY A 47 2.14 -12.08 -4.27
N VAL A 48 3.22 -12.49 -4.96
CA VAL A 48 4.61 -12.34 -4.48
C VAL A 48 4.96 -10.87 -4.25
N MET A 49 4.56 -9.99 -5.18
CA MET A 49 4.80 -8.56 -5.06
C MET A 49 4.11 -7.97 -3.83
N VAL A 50 2.83 -8.29 -3.62
CA VAL A 50 2.04 -7.81 -2.46
C VAL A 50 2.69 -8.22 -1.13
N VAL A 51 3.04 -9.51 -0.99
CA VAL A 51 3.68 -10.03 0.23
C VAL A 51 5.04 -9.36 0.47
N THR A 52 5.84 -9.21 -0.59
CA THR A 52 7.19 -8.64 -0.49
C THR A 52 7.17 -7.15 -0.12
N VAL A 53 6.32 -6.36 -0.79
CA VAL A 53 6.11 -4.92 -0.49
C VAL A 53 5.71 -4.79 0.97
N GLY A 54 4.74 -5.59 1.37
CA GLY A 54 4.21 -5.56 2.71
C GLY A 54 5.25 -5.83 3.79
N TYR A 55 5.92 -6.97 3.71
CA TYR A 55 6.96 -7.37 4.66
C TYR A 55 8.09 -6.33 4.77
N ARG A 56 8.52 -5.79 3.62
CA ARG A 56 9.53 -4.72 3.56
C ARG A 56 9.06 -3.46 4.28
N THR A 57 7.82 -3.03 4.08
CA THR A 57 7.25 -1.83 4.73
C THR A 57 7.25 -1.98 6.25
N VAL A 58 6.79 -3.13 6.79
CA VAL A 58 6.80 -3.38 8.25
C VAL A 58 8.23 -3.33 8.80
N LYS A 59 9.17 -4.01 8.13
CA LYS A 59 10.56 -4.08 8.56
C LYS A 59 11.25 -2.71 8.54
N LEU A 60 10.99 -1.91 7.51
CA LEU A 60 11.54 -0.55 7.39
C LEU A 60 10.92 0.38 8.44
N LEU A 61 9.62 0.27 8.69
CA LEU A 61 8.92 1.08 9.68
C LEU A 61 9.54 0.93 11.08
N GLY A 62 9.84 -0.30 11.49
CA GLY A 62 10.48 -0.57 12.79
C GLY A 62 11.92 -0.08 12.90
N LYS A 63 12.62 0.10 11.77
CA LYS A 63 14.02 0.57 11.75
C LYS A 63 14.13 2.09 11.64
N LEU A 64 13.21 2.72 10.92
CA LEU A 64 13.29 4.15 10.56
C LEU A 64 12.57 5.06 11.56
N ILE A 65 11.51 4.58 12.21
CA ILE A 65 10.72 5.39 13.14
C ILE A 65 11.17 5.09 14.56
N SER A 66 11.90 6.04 15.16
CA SER A 66 12.35 5.94 16.56
C SER A 66 11.24 6.28 17.56
N ASP A 67 10.22 7.02 17.15
CA ASP A 67 9.05 7.32 17.99
C ASP A 67 8.21 6.05 18.23
N LYS A 68 8.12 5.62 19.49
CA LYS A 68 7.38 4.43 19.91
C LYS A 68 5.87 4.55 19.64
N ARG A 69 5.29 5.73 19.82
CA ARG A 69 3.85 5.98 19.70
C ARG A 69 3.42 6.01 18.24
N MET A 70 4.12 6.79 17.43
CA MET A 70 3.84 6.86 15.99
C MET A 70 4.14 5.52 15.31
N GLY A 71 5.27 4.88 15.66
CA GLY A 71 5.62 3.56 15.15
C GLY A 71 4.59 2.49 15.49
N SER A 72 3.96 2.54 16.67
CA SER A 72 2.92 1.58 17.06
C SER A 72 1.65 1.73 16.21
N LYS A 73 1.14 2.96 16.06
CA LYS A 73 -0.03 3.24 15.23
C LYS A 73 0.22 2.88 13.77
N LEU A 74 1.35 3.30 13.19
CA LEU A 74 1.70 2.95 11.81
C LEU A 74 1.84 1.43 11.61
N ARG A 75 2.42 0.70 12.58
CA ARG A 75 2.48 -0.78 12.51
C ARG A 75 1.09 -1.38 12.50
N GLN A 76 0.16 -0.84 13.29
CA GLN A 76 -1.22 -1.28 13.30
C GLN A 76 -1.94 -0.99 11.97
N LEU A 77 -1.77 0.21 11.39
CA LEU A 77 -2.30 0.53 10.06
C LEU A 77 -1.75 -0.43 9.00
N VAL A 78 -0.43 -0.64 8.97
CA VAL A 78 0.20 -1.55 8.01
C VAL A 78 -0.36 -2.96 8.16
N ARG A 79 -0.53 -3.45 9.39
CA ARG A 79 -1.12 -4.77 9.64
C ARG A 79 -2.55 -4.84 9.12
N ILE A 80 -3.36 -3.81 9.35
CA ILE A 80 -4.73 -3.73 8.80
C ILE A 80 -4.68 -3.76 7.27
N GLY A 81 -3.89 -2.90 6.64
CA GLY A 81 -3.75 -2.86 5.17
C GLY A 81 -3.26 -4.18 4.57
N HIS A 82 -2.36 -4.90 5.26
CA HIS A 82 -1.93 -6.24 4.85
C HIS A 82 -3.05 -7.27 4.93
N ILE A 83 -3.79 -7.29 6.03
CA ILE A 83 -4.92 -8.22 6.20
C ILE A 83 -5.97 -7.94 5.12
N THR A 84 -6.25 -6.66 4.84
CA THR A 84 -7.17 -6.26 3.78
C THR A 84 -6.69 -6.71 2.40
N LEU A 85 -5.39 -6.57 2.09
CA LEU A 85 -4.81 -7.05 0.83
C LEU A 85 -4.85 -8.58 0.70
N LEU A 86 -4.56 -9.30 1.77
CA LEU A 86 -4.65 -10.76 1.79
C LEU A 86 -6.09 -11.23 1.64
N ALA A 87 -7.05 -10.57 2.29
CA ALA A 87 -8.47 -10.84 2.12
C ALA A 87 -8.92 -10.57 0.68
N ALA A 88 -8.48 -9.47 0.07
CA ALA A 88 -8.74 -9.15 -1.33
C ALA A 88 -8.20 -10.24 -2.27
N TYR A 89 -6.96 -10.69 -2.05
CA TYR A 89 -6.35 -11.76 -2.82
C TYR A 89 -7.08 -13.09 -2.65
N GLY A 90 -7.50 -13.42 -1.43
CA GLY A 90 -8.31 -14.62 -1.16
C GLY A 90 -9.66 -14.58 -1.86
N LEU A 91 -10.37 -13.46 -1.81
CA LEU A 91 -11.62 -13.25 -2.55
C LEU A 91 -11.44 -13.39 -4.05
N TRP A 92 -10.36 -12.84 -4.59
CA TRP A 92 -10.01 -12.98 -6.00
C TRP A 92 -9.70 -14.44 -6.39
N LEU A 93 -8.98 -15.17 -5.54
CA LEU A 93 -8.71 -16.59 -5.78
C LEU A 93 -10.01 -17.42 -5.80
N ILE A 94 -10.93 -17.14 -4.88
CA ILE A 94 -12.26 -17.76 -4.85
C ILE A 94 -13.05 -17.40 -6.12
N ASP A 95 -13.01 -16.14 -6.55
CA ASP A 95 -13.68 -15.68 -7.78
C ASP A 95 -13.20 -16.44 -9.02
N VAL A 96 -11.88 -16.68 -9.12
CA VAL A 96 -11.26 -17.45 -10.21
C VAL A 96 -11.70 -18.92 -10.18
N PHE A 97 -11.65 -19.58 -9.02
CA PHE A 97 -11.98 -21.01 -8.92
C PHE A 97 -13.49 -21.30 -8.95
N ALA A 98 -14.31 -20.44 -8.34
CA ALA A 98 -15.76 -20.63 -8.23
C ALA A 98 -16.54 -19.88 -9.33
N CYS A 99 -15.87 -19.40 -10.39
CA CYS A 99 -16.47 -18.60 -11.45
C CYS A 99 -17.76 -19.20 -12.09
N PRO A 100 -17.88 -20.52 -12.33
CA PRO A 100 -19.13 -21.11 -12.83
C PRO A 100 -20.25 -21.07 -11.78
N SER A 101 -19.93 -21.41 -10.53
CA SER A 101 -20.88 -21.45 -9.41
C SER A 101 -21.40 -20.06 -9.04
N LEU A 102 -20.50 -19.06 -9.01
CA LEU A 102 -20.84 -17.66 -8.77
C LEU A 102 -21.79 -17.11 -9.84
N ARG A 103 -21.55 -17.46 -11.11
CA ARG A 103 -22.44 -17.08 -12.22
C ARG A 103 -23.81 -17.75 -12.12
N ALA A 104 -23.86 -19.03 -11.74
CA ALA A 104 -25.12 -19.75 -11.54
C ALA A 104 -25.94 -19.14 -10.38
N VAL A 105 -25.29 -18.83 -9.25
CA VAL A 105 -25.91 -18.18 -8.08
C VAL A 105 -26.41 -16.78 -8.43
N ARG A 106 -25.65 -15.99 -9.19
CA ARG A 106 -26.06 -14.65 -9.61
C ARG A 106 -27.29 -14.67 -10.52
N HIS A 107 -27.38 -15.65 -11.43
CA HIS A 107 -28.56 -15.86 -12.25
C HIS A 107 -29.78 -16.37 -11.46
N ALA A 108 -29.55 -17.15 -10.41
CA ALA A 108 -30.62 -17.66 -9.55
C ALA A 108 -31.19 -16.60 -8.59
N ILE A 109 -30.36 -15.70 -8.06
CA ILE A 109 -30.76 -14.71 -7.04
C ILE A 109 -31.35 -13.45 -7.68
N GLY A 110 -30.85 -13.01 -8.84
CA GLY A 110 -31.30 -11.78 -9.48
C GLY A 110 -30.93 -10.49 -8.71
N LEU A 111 -31.30 -9.33 -9.27
CA LEU A 111 -31.06 -8.03 -8.64
C LEU A 111 -32.08 -7.77 -7.50
N PRO A 112 -31.70 -7.08 -6.41
CA PRO A 112 -30.44 -6.36 -6.21
C PRO A 112 -29.34 -7.19 -5.51
N PHE A 113 -29.65 -8.36 -4.95
CA PHE A 113 -28.71 -9.14 -4.13
C PHE A 113 -27.60 -9.84 -4.94
N ALA A 114 -27.76 -9.95 -6.26
CA ALA A 114 -26.73 -10.40 -7.19
C ALA A 114 -25.39 -9.65 -7.04
N TRP A 115 -25.41 -8.37 -6.64
CA TRP A 115 -24.21 -7.55 -6.40
C TRP A 115 -23.31 -8.13 -5.29
N LEU A 116 -23.88 -8.80 -4.28
CA LEU A 116 -23.10 -9.31 -3.14
C LEU A 116 -22.22 -10.48 -3.57
N PHE A 117 -22.63 -11.18 -4.62
CA PHE A 117 -21.92 -12.30 -5.21
C PHE A 117 -20.94 -11.86 -6.31
N GLU A 118 -20.82 -10.56 -6.59
CA GLU A 118 -19.73 -10.04 -7.42
C GLU A 118 -18.47 -9.91 -6.58
N LEU A 119 -17.93 -11.06 -6.16
CA LEU A 119 -16.64 -11.16 -5.44
C LEU A 119 -15.54 -10.41 -6.19
N HIS A 120 -15.63 -10.37 -7.52
CA HIS A 120 -14.75 -9.56 -8.35
C HIS A 120 -14.80 -8.05 -8.00
N GLY A 121 -15.97 -7.47 -7.72
CA GLY A 121 -16.07 -6.07 -7.29
C GLY A 121 -15.43 -5.84 -5.92
N TRP A 122 -15.68 -6.76 -4.99
CA TRP A 122 -15.14 -6.69 -3.62
C TRP A 122 -13.62 -6.79 -3.58
N TRP A 123 -13.00 -7.60 -4.44
CA TRP A 123 -11.54 -7.68 -4.52
C TRP A 123 -10.91 -6.32 -4.87
N HIS A 124 -11.49 -5.58 -5.83
CA HIS A 124 -11.02 -4.26 -6.24
C HIS A 124 -11.13 -3.25 -5.10
N ILE A 125 -12.26 -3.22 -4.40
CA ILE A 125 -12.50 -2.29 -3.28
C ILE A 125 -11.50 -2.56 -2.15
N LEU A 126 -11.34 -3.82 -1.75
CA LEU A 126 -10.42 -4.19 -0.67
C LEU A 126 -8.96 -3.91 -1.06
N THR A 127 -8.58 -4.17 -2.30
CA THR A 127 -7.24 -3.85 -2.80
C THR A 127 -7.00 -2.34 -2.79
N ALA A 128 -7.97 -1.54 -3.23
CA ALA A 128 -7.86 -0.08 -3.20
C ALA A 128 -7.64 0.45 -1.78
N ILE A 129 -8.42 -0.04 -0.81
CA ILE A 129 -8.27 0.33 0.61
C ILE A 129 -6.89 -0.07 1.14
N GLY A 130 -6.46 -1.31 0.89
CA GLY A 130 -5.19 -1.82 1.39
C GLY A 130 -3.97 -1.09 0.77
N VAL A 131 -4.01 -0.82 -0.53
CA VAL A 131 -2.97 -0.03 -1.23
C VAL A 131 -2.94 1.40 -0.73
N TYR A 132 -4.09 2.04 -0.51
CA TYR A 132 -4.17 3.39 0.03
C TYR A 132 -3.47 3.49 1.40
N ILE A 133 -3.76 2.56 2.31
CA ILE A 133 -3.10 2.50 3.62
C ILE A 133 -1.59 2.31 3.46
N ALA A 134 -1.16 1.43 2.55
CA ALA A 134 0.26 1.19 2.30
C ALA A 134 0.99 2.41 1.70
N MET A 135 0.31 3.18 0.84
CA MET A 135 0.84 4.42 0.27
C MET A 135 1.03 5.49 1.34
N VAL A 136 0.00 5.74 2.15
CA VAL A 136 0.07 6.70 3.27
C VAL A 136 1.22 6.35 4.21
N VAL A 137 1.35 5.08 4.62
CA VAL A 137 2.48 4.67 5.47
C VAL A 137 3.81 4.87 4.75
N GLY A 138 3.89 4.57 3.45
CA GLY A 138 5.07 4.81 2.63
C GLY A 138 5.51 6.28 2.60
N GLU A 139 4.58 7.22 2.65
CA GLU A 139 4.87 8.65 2.74
C GLU A 139 5.51 9.04 4.07
N PHE A 140 5.12 8.41 5.19
CA PHE A 140 5.78 8.60 6.49
C PHE A 140 7.19 8.00 6.55
N LEU A 141 7.50 7.02 5.70
CA LEU A 141 8.88 6.49 5.59
C LEU A 141 9.82 7.44 4.85
N HIS A 142 9.28 8.40 4.08
CA HIS A 142 10.04 9.40 3.35
C HIS A 142 10.82 10.31 4.31
N GLU A 143 12.03 10.71 3.93
CA GLU A 143 12.97 11.43 4.82
C GLU A 143 12.38 12.74 5.36
N VAL A 144 11.60 13.44 4.54
CA VAL A 144 10.90 14.70 4.90
C VAL A 144 9.87 14.49 6.03
N ASN A 145 9.23 13.32 6.09
CA ASN A 145 8.11 13.07 7.01
C ASN A 145 8.50 12.17 8.20
N ARG A 146 9.69 11.57 8.17
CA ARG A 146 10.15 10.62 9.21
C ARG A 146 10.25 11.25 10.60
N GLY A 147 10.43 12.57 10.68
CA GLY A 147 10.55 13.34 11.92
C GLY A 147 9.23 13.86 12.49
N GLN A 148 8.08 13.56 11.87
CA GLN A 148 6.79 14.00 12.40
C GLN A 148 6.52 13.33 13.75
N VAL A 149 5.87 14.05 14.66
CA VAL A 149 5.45 13.53 15.97
C VAL A 149 3.94 13.64 16.01
N LEU A 150 3.28 12.57 16.43
CA LEU A 150 1.83 12.53 16.52
C LEU A 150 1.39 13.19 17.83
N GLU A 151 0.54 14.23 17.75
CA GLU A 151 -0.01 14.84 18.95
C GLU A 151 -0.97 13.85 19.66
N PRO A 152 -1.22 14.02 20.97
CA PRO A 152 -2.05 13.09 21.70
C PRO A 152 -3.51 13.00 21.25
N GLU A 153 -3.99 14.08 20.64
CA GLU A 153 -5.32 14.24 20.07
C GLU A 153 -5.47 13.65 18.65
N ASP A 154 -4.35 13.41 17.94
CA ASP A 154 -4.38 12.91 16.56
C ASP A 154 -4.84 11.45 16.46
N GLY A 155 -5.86 11.21 15.64
CA GLY A 155 -6.48 9.91 15.43
C GLY A 155 -5.87 9.09 14.29
N TYR A 156 -6.53 7.98 13.94
CA TYR A 156 -6.20 7.19 12.74
C TYR A 156 -6.55 7.94 11.45
N LEU A 157 -7.62 8.74 11.47
CA LEU A 157 -8.07 9.50 10.31
C LEU A 157 -7.07 10.59 9.93
N ASP A 158 -6.40 11.20 10.91
CA ASP A 158 -5.40 12.24 10.65
C ASP A 158 -4.12 11.65 10.05
N ILE A 159 -3.75 10.42 10.43
CA ILE A 159 -2.70 9.65 9.76
C ILE A 159 -3.13 9.35 8.30
N LEU A 160 -4.39 8.92 8.09
CA LEU A 160 -4.89 8.55 6.77
C LEU A 160 -5.04 9.72 5.81
N LYS A 161 -5.32 10.94 6.30
CA LYS A 161 -5.32 12.17 5.49
C LYS A 161 -3.94 12.52 4.89
N GLY A 162 -2.89 11.79 5.28
CA GLY A 162 -1.53 11.96 4.82
C GLY A 162 -0.75 12.99 5.64
N PRO A 163 0.55 13.11 5.39
CA PRO A 163 1.44 14.02 6.11
C PRO A 163 1.14 15.47 5.74
N ASN A 164 0.13 16.06 6.40
CA ASN A 164 -0.18 17.49 6.42
C ASN A 164 0.02 18.08 7.84
N LEU A 165 0.82 17.42 8.69
CA LEU A 165 1.31 18.01 9.94
C LEU A 165 2.29 19.12 9.58
N ARG A 166 1.75 20.32 9.36
CA ARG A 166 2.45 21.56 9.06
C ARG A 166 3.76 21.70 9.84
N GLU A 167 4.76 22.23 9.14
CA GLU A 167 5.38 23.52 9.46
C GLU A 167 4.57 24.38 10.47
N LYS A 168 4.55 23.99 11.74
CA LYS A 168 3.99 24.76 12.86
C LYS A 168 5.12 25.14 13.81
N GLN A 169 6.22 25.63 13.24
CA GLN A 169 7.36 26.26 13.92
C GLN A 169 7.87 27.50 13.12
N SER A 170 6.99 28.26 12.48
CA SER A 170 7.34 29.61 11.97
C SER A 170 6.18 30.61 12.06
N GLY A 171 5.44 30.58 13.18
CA GLY A 171 4.31 31.50 13.41
C GLY A 171 4.28 32.15 14.79
N GLY A 172 5.34 32.01 15.60
CA GLY A 172 5.31 32.37 17.02
C GLY A 172 6.56 33.06 17.56
N LYS A 173 7.42 33.61 16.69
CA LYS A 173 8.57 34.44 17.11
C LYS A 173 8.62 35.77 16.35
N GLY A 174 7.45 36.40 16.25
CA GLY A 174 7.32 37.82 15.91
C GLY A 174 6.86 38.58 17.15
N ARG A 175 7.68 38.62 18.21
CA ARG A 175 7.49 39.54 19.33
C ARG A 175 8.76 40.37 19.46
N GLU A 176 8.63 41.61 19.01
CA GLU A 176 9.30 42.82 19.47
C GLU A 176 10.82 42.78 19.61
N LEU A 177 11.48 43.31 18.59
CA LEU A 177 12.62 44.21 18.76
C LEU A 177 12.60 45.18 17.59
N LYS A 178 11.74 46.19 17.70
CA LYS A 178 11.92 47.46 16.99
C LYS A 178 12.97 48.21 17.81
N THR A 179 14.14 48.38 17.21
CA THR A 179 15.11 49.40 17.62
C THR A 179 14.45 50.77 17.54
N ASP A 180 14.40 51.47 18.66
CA ASP A 180 14.89 52.84 18.84
C ASP A 180 15.16 53.08 20.33
#